data_AF-A0A8C8SJ38-F1
#
_entry.id   AF-A0A8C8SJ38-F1
#
_cell.length_a   1.000
_cell.length_b   1.000
_cell.length_c   1.000
_cell.angle_alpha   90.00
_cell.angle_beta   90.00
_cell.angle_gamma   90.00
#
_symmetry.space_group_name_H-M   'P 1'
#
loop_
_entity.id
_entity.type
_entity.pdbx_description
1 polymer ?
#
loop_
_entity_poly.entity_id
_entity_poly.type
_entity_poly.pdbx_seq_one_letter_code
_entity_poly.pdbx_strand_id
1 'polypeptide(L)'
;MKDEILCNFWRCYLQKSKQAYCATPVSYASKALPISDGSTDVDSEPERISLYGLSSFSESDGDLLTESSFGYVSSIDKASAKETTSVCSGSVDGSSYLLKRKKGNLRMSMPMTLSFCYMALLWLREPMTLSDLLRFVIDGHIPYLNAFQYFPEEMKLYGVDLKIFRVQSWPVYEDVHKKISELAAFLDLPRFPAITDSCFLHPNILCMKYQMEANLPDELHNWTCRVIKKINVGEIDFLTLDPVNRSARKVKYDVLAAALIVVVLKLLFLLDDRYEWLHASFAGERNQKNKEGCLWFDFKKWYMIIKKTMDVKQKKLDEERARYLWKCEKPLFYSDREKSVVLKKRQMVVDLQRQFGVLSGLVQVAEKQSPSSFQLNWAEENTNGDCFHGHSLEGILQEKGNSLTTMNTAYWLCTVKLCNEKLCGHLTHYKEPDFPQSYQFVLSLFSFLLRVPVSLIHEEVCLIEHKLFKTKLQRK
;
A
#
# COMPACT_ATOMS: atom_id res chain seq x y z
N MET A 1 10.42 25.49 1.46
CA MET A 1 10.87 24.47 0.50
C MET A 1 9.96 23.24 0.38
N LYS A 2 9.66 22.47 1.45
CA LYS A 2 8.81 21.25 1.33
C LYS A 2 7.39 21.55 0.85
N ASP A 3 6.77 22.59 1.42
CA ASP A 3 5.41 23.00 1.04
C ASP A 3 5.36 23.59 -0.37
N GLU A 4 6.44 24.22 -0.85
CA GLU A 4 6.50 24.83 -2.18
C GLU A 4 6.35 23.81 -3.30
N ILE A 5 7.01 22.65 -3.19
CA ILE A 5 6.93 21.60 -4.23
C ILE A 5 5.52 21.01 -4.29
N LEU A 6 4.96 20.66 -3.14
CA LEU A 6 3.61 20.12 -3.07
C LEU A 6 2.58 21.13 -3.56
N CYS A 7 2.70 22.40 -3.15
CA CYS A 7 1.85 23.50 -3.64
C CYS A 7 1.99 23.69 -5.16
N ASN A 8 3.18 23.58 -5.72
CA ASN A 8 3.40 23.69 -7.16
C ASN A 8 2.75 22.53 -7.93
N PHE A 9 2.92 21.29 -7.46
CA PHE A 9 2.19 20.15 -8.03
C PHE A 9 0.68 20.36 -7.94
N TRP A 10 0.18 20.92 -6.83
CA TRP A 10 -1.24 21.19 -6.66
C TRP A 10 -1.77 22.24 -7.64
N ARG A 11 -1.04 23.35 -7.79
CA ARG A 11 -1.37 24.42 -8.73
C ARG A 11 -1.39 23.92 -10.17
N CYS A 12 -0.38 23.15 -10.58
CA CYS A 12 -0.34 22.55 -11.92
C CYS A 12 -1.53 21.62 -12.17
N TYR A 13 -1.91 20.81 -11.18
CA TYR A 13 -3.09 19.95 -11.28
C TYR A 13 -4.37 20.76 -11.45
N LEU A 14 -4.59 21.80 -10.63
CA LEU A 14 -5.79 22.64 -10.68
C LEU A 14 -5.90 23.36 -12.03
N GLN A 15 -4.78 23.83 -12.56
CA GLN A 15 -4.70 24.45 -13.89
C GLN A 15 -5.04 23.45 -15.00
N LYS A 16 -4.45 22.26 -14.99
CA LYS A 16 -4.68 21.23 -16.03
C LYS A 16 -6.05 20.59 -15.98
N SER A 17 -6.59 20.41 -14.77
CA SER A 17 -7.97 19.95 -14.57
C SER A 17 -9.00 21.04 -14.84
N LYS A 18 -8.55 22.28 -15.10
CA LYS A 18 -9.36 23.49 -15.32
C LYS A 18 -10.28 23.83 -14.12
N GLN A 19 -9.88 23.40 -12.93
CA GLN A 19 -10.60 23.68 -11.68
C GLN A 19 -10.25 25.07 -11.12
N ALA A 20 -9.00 25.53 -11.29
CA ALA A 20 -8.57 26.88 -10.93
C ALA A 20 -7.37 27.32 -11.78
N TYR A 21 -6.95 28.59 -11.66
CA TYR A 21 -5.77 29.15 -12.33
C TYR A 21 -5.75 28.96 -13.86
N CYS A 22 -6.91 28.98 -14.52
CA CYS A 22 -7.04 28.83 -15.96
C CYS A 22 -8.00 29.86 -16.55
N ALA A 23 -7.77 30.26 -17.81
CA ALA A 23 -8.60 31.26 -18.51
C ALA A 23 -9.99 30.74 -18.89
N THR A 24 -10.16 29.41 -18.95
CA THR A 24 -11.43 28.74 -19.27
C THR A 24 -11.76 27.73 -18.16
N PRO A 25 -12.19 28.19 -16.97
CA PRO A 25 -12.60 27.29 -15.90
C PRO A 25 -13.76 26.41 -16.36
N VAL A 26 -13.87 25.21 -15.81
CA VAL A 26 -15.01 24.33 -16.13
C VAL A 26 -16.30 24.97 -15.62
N SER A 27 -17.01 25.68 -16.50
CA SER A 27 -18.38 26.11 -16.27
C SER A 27 -19.28 24.89 -16.43
N TYR A 28 -19.63 24.26 -15.32
CA TYR A 28 -20.76 23.35 -15.28
C TYR A 28 -22.02 24.22 -15.29
N ALA A 29 -22.41 24.68 -16.49
CA ALA A 29 -23.76 25.16 -16.69
C ALA A 29 -24.69 24.00 -16.30
N SER A 30 -25.41 24.16 -15.20
CA SER A 30 -26.64 23.43 -14.93
C SER A 30 -27.46 23.55 -16.20
N LYS A 31 -27.52 22.50 -17.03
CA LYS A 31 -28.44 22.48 -18.17
C LYS A 31 -29.83 22.52 -17.56
N ALA A 32 -30.37 23.73 -17.37
CA ALA A 32 -31.79 23.94 -17.46
C ALA A 32 -32.16 23.45 -18.87
N LEU A 33 -32.74 22.26 -18.95
CA LEU A 33 -33.38 21.80 -20.16
C LEU A 33 -34.33 22.92 -20.62
N PRO A 34 -34.27 23.36 -21.89
CA PRO A 34 -35.31 24.25 -22.39
C PRO A 34 -36.61 23.47 -22.32
N ILE A 35 -37.58 24.03 -21.60
CA ILE A 35 -38.98 23.62 -21.68
C ILE A 35 -39.39 23.88 -23.12
N SER A 36 -39.39 22.84 -23.93
CA SER A 36 -40.01 22.85 -25.26
C SER A 36 -41.39 22.24 -25.10
N ASP A 37 -42.39 23.11 -24.98
CA ASP A 37 -43.78 22.73 -25.25
C ASP A 37 -43.87 22.28 -26.71
N GLY A 38 -44.25 21.02 -26.93
CA GLY A 38 -44.32 20.44 -28.26
C GLY A 38 -44.80 18.99 -28.19
N SER A 39 -46.11 18.84 -28.08
CA SER A 39 -46.83 17.59 -28.24
C SER A 39 -46.59 16.97 -29.62
N THR A 40 -46.16 15.71 -29.68
CA THR A 40 -46.75 14.66 -30.54
C THR A 40 -46.20 13.28 -30.14
N ASP A 41 -47.14 12.36 -29.93
CA ASP A 41 -46.95 10.92 -29.75
C ASP A 41 -45.99 10.30 -30.77
N VAL A 42 -44.98 9.56 -30.30
CA VAL A 42 -44.55 8.30 -30.93
C VAL A 42 -44.03 7.37 -29.84
N ASP A 43 -44.70 6.23 -29.73
CA ASP A 43 -44.46 5.09 -28.84
C ASP A 43 -43.12 4.40 -29.19
N SER A 44 -42.22 4.24 -28.22
CA SER A 44 -41.04 3.37 -28.32
C SER A 44 -40.54 3.01 -26.91
N GLU A 45 -40.62 1.72 -26.60
CA GLU A 45 -40.25 1.07 -25.34
C GLU A 45 -38.86 1.43 -24.78
N PRO A 46 -38.67 1.43 -23.45
CA PRO A 46 -37.36 1.63 -22.84
C PRO A 46 -36.56 0.32 -22.78
N GLU A 47 -35.49 0.22 -23.58
CA GLU A 47 -34.48 -0.83 -23.41
C GLU A 47 -33.80 -0.73 -22.03
N ARG A 48 -33.88 -1.83 -21.28
CA ARG A 48 -33.34 -2.01 -19.94
C ARG A 48 -31.80 -1.91 -19.94
N ILE A 49 -31.27 -0.97 -19.18
CA ILE A 49 -29.83 -0.88 -18.91
C ILE A 49 -29.44 -1.99 -17.92
N SER A 50 -28.69 -2.98 -18.41
CA SER A 50 -28.05 -4.04 -17.63
C SER A 50 -26.95 -3.46 -16.72
N LEU A 51 -27.14 -3.61 -15.41
CA LEU A 51 -26.13 -3.41 -14.36
C LEU A 51 -25.55 -4.77 -13.98
N TYR A 52 -24.68 -5.32 -14.83
CA TYR A 52 -23.77 -6.40 -14.44
C TYR A 52 -22.38 -6.05 -14.93
N GLY A 53 -21.46 -5.78 -14.00
CA GLY A 53 -20.08 -5.49 -14.37
C GLY A 53 -19.16 -5.03 -13.25
N LEU A 54 -19.43 -5.31 -11.98
CA LEU A 54 -18.44 -5.17 -10.90
C LEU A 54 -18.78 -6.15 -9.76
N SER A 55 -18.61 -7.45 -9.98
CA SER A 55 -18.23 -8.42 -8.95
C SER A 55 -18.12 -9.82 -9.56
N SER A 56 -16.90 -10.30 -9.74
CA SER A 56 -16.66 -11.74 -9.86
C SER A 56 -15.35 -12.06 -9.15
N PHE A 57 -15.45 -12.43 -7.88
CA PHE A 57 -14.67 -13.52 -7.28
C PHE A 57 -15.48 -14.04 -6.08
N SER A 58 -15.61 -15.36 -6.03
CA SER A 58 -16.51 -16.15 -5.18
C SER A 58 -15.68 -17.01 -4.23
N GLU A 59 -16.17 -17.17 -2.99
CA GLU A 59 -16.25 -18.38 -2.12
C GLU A 59 -16.67 -17.88 -0.70
N SER A 60 -17.94 -18.01 -0.28
CA SER A 60 -18.54 -19.02 0.65
C SER A 60 -17.83 -19.06 2.02
N ASP A 61 -18.44 -18.95 3.21
CA ASP A 61 -19.83 -19.05 3.69
C ASP A 61 -20.02 -18.21 4.99
N GLY A 62 -21.28 -17.91 5.36
CA GLY A 62 -21.67 -17.81 6.78
C GLY A 62 -22.13 -16.45 7.34
N ASP A 63 -23.40 -16.13 7.05
CA ASP A 63 -24.38 -15.53 7.97
C ASP A 63 -24.55 -13.99 8.22
N LEU A 64 -25.80 -13.62 7.92
CA LEU A 64 -26.72 -12.64 8.54
C LEU A 64 -26.62 -11.15 8.15
N LEU A 65 -27.38 -10.90 7.08
CA LEU A 65 -28.06 -9.68 6.63
C LEU A 65 -28.56 -8.76 7.76
N THR A 66 -28.32 -7.47 7.61
CA THR A 66 -29.35 -6.45 7.84
C THR A 66 -29.20 -5.35 6.78
N GLU A 67 -29.86 -5.55 5.64
CA GLU A 67 -30.05 -4.53 4.61
C GLU A 67 -30.97 -3.42 5.13
N SER A 68 -30.56 -2.15 5.02
CA SER A 68 -31.49 -1.03 4.99
C SER A 68 -31.46 -0.41 3.58
N SER A 69 -32.38 -0.88 2.74
CA SER A 69 -32.73 -0.28 1.46
C SER A 69 -33.09 1.19 1.61
N PHE A 70 -32.49 2.06 0.81
CA PHE A 70 -33.07 3.37 0.49
C PHE A 70 -33.54 3.35 -0.95
N GLY A 71 -34.87 3.30 -1.08
CA GLY A 71 -35.60 3.19 -2.33
C GLY A 71 -35.50 4.42 -3.21
N TYR A 72 -35.72 4.15 -4.49
CA TYR A 72 -36.22 5.06 -5.51
C TYR A 72 -37.21 6.08 -4.91
N VAL A 73 -36.97 7.36 -5.15
CA VAL A 73 -38.02 8.38 -5.08
C VAL A 73 -38.12 9.00 -6.46
N SER A 74 -39.11 8.55 -7.22
CA SER A 74 -39.67 9.33 -8.33
C SER A 74 -40.93 10.05 -7.86
N SER A 75 -41.10 11.26 -8.38
CA SER A 75 -42.38 11.95 -8.65
C SER A 75 -43.40 12.13 -7.51
N ILE A 76 -43.42 13.32 -6.90
CA ILE A 76 -44.65 13.95 -6.37
C ILE A 76 -44.64 15.46 -6.72
N ASP A 77 -45.58 15.80 -7.60
CA ASP A 77 -46.46 16.97 -7.73
C ASP A 77 -46.00 18.43 -7.56
N LYS A 78 -46.41 19.21 -8.57
CA LYS A 78 -46.45 20.66 -8.64
C LYS A 78 -47.41 21.25 -7.59
N ALA A 79 -46.91 22.09 -6.68
CA ALA A 79 -47.67 23.22 -6.15
C ALA A 79 -46.76 24.28 -5.48
N SER A 80 -46.91 25.51 -5.97
CA SER A 80 -46.54 26.81 -5.37
C SER A 80 -45.14 26.98 -4.78
N ALA A 81 -44.26 27.58 -5.58
CA ALA A 81 -43.09 28.29 -5.11
C ALA A 81 -43.50 29.52 -4.28
N LYS A 82 -43.02 29.59 -3.04
CA LYS A 82 -42.71 30.86 -2.36
C LYS A 82 -41.38 30.70 -1.63
N GLU A 83 -40.39 31.41 -2.18
CA GLU A 83 -39.23 32.00 -1.53
C GLU A 83 -38.81 31.40 -0.18
N THR A 84 -37.96 30.38 -0.24
CA THR A 84 -36.91 30.21 0.76
C THR A 84 -35.60 30.05 0.02
N THR A 85 -34.75 31.06 0.16
CA THR A 85 -33.36 31.13 -0.31
C THR A 85 -32.66 29.78 -0.22
N SER A 86 -32.43 29.17 -1.38
CA SER A 86 -31.61 27.97 -1.55
C SER A 86 -30.15 28.30 -1.25
N VAL A 87 -29.80 28.36 0.04
CA VAL A 87 -28.40 28.35 0.50
C VAL A 87 -27.94 26.89 0.54
N CYS A 88 -27.81 26.29 -0.64
CA CYS A 88 -27.17 24.99 -0.82
C CYS A 88 -26.04 25.16 -1.84
N SER A 89 -25.06 26.01 -1.53
CA SER A 89 -23.81 26.05 -2.27
C SER A 89 -22.92 24.91 -1.77
N GLY A 90 -23.23 23.69 -2.22
CA GLY A 90 -22.20 22.65 -2.33
C GLY A 90 -21.21 23.05 -3.42
N SER A 91 -19.99 22.50 -3.39
CA SER A 91 -18.96 22.85 -4.37
C SER A 91 -19.49 22.66 -5.80
N VAL A 92 -19.19 23.62 -6.67
CA VAL A 92 -19.61 23.66 -8.09
C VAL A 92 -19.15 22.38 -8.83
N ASP A 93 -18.10 21.73 -8.35
CA ASP A 93 -17.51 20.51 -8.93
C ASP A 93 -18.12 19.19 -8.41
N GLY A 94 -18.88 19.18 -7.31
CA GLY A 94 -19.43 17.95 -6.72
C GLY A 94 -20.36 17.18 -7.67
N SER A 95 -21.12 17.90 -8.49
CA SER A 95 -21.98 17.33 -9.54
C SER A 95 -21.16 16.61 -10.61
N SER A 96 -19.95 17.09 -10.89
CA SER A 96 -19.06 16.50 -11.88
C SER A 96 -18.62 15.09 -11.47
N TYR A 97 -18.48 14.81 -10.17
CA TYR A 97 -18.10 13.49 -9.66
C TYR A 97 -19.14 12.40 -9.98
N LEU A 98 -20.39 12.78 -10.26
CA LEU A 98 -21.47 11.86 -10.64
C LEU A 98 -21.51 11.53 -12.15
N LEU A 99 -20.93 12.38 -13.01
CA LEU A 99 -20.88 12.13 -14.45
C LEU A 99 -19.83 11.07 -14.82
N LYS A 100 -20.16 10.22 -15.80
CA LYS A 100 -19.27 9.20 -16.39
C LYS A 100 -17.90 9.81 -16.77
N ARG A 101 -16.84 9.03 -16.54
CA ARG A 101 -15.44 9.40 -16.76
C ARG A 101 -15.22 9.81 -18.23
N LYS A 102 -15.03 11.11 -18.49
CA LYS A 102 -14.42 11.54 -19.76
C LYS A 102 -12.97 11.05 -19.77
N LYS A 103 -12.56 10.36 -20.84
CA LYS A 103 -11.19 9.87 -21.03
C LYS A 103 -10.22 11.06 -20.92
N GLY A 104 -9.33 11.04 -19.93
CA GLY A 104 -8.36 12.12 -19.67
C GLY A 104 -8.58 12.95 -18.39
N ASN A 105 -9.74 12.87 -17.74
CA ASN A 105 -9.97 13.61 -16.48
C ASN A 105 -9.53 12.78 -15.27
N LEU A 106 -8.45 13.23 -14.62
CA LEU A 106 -7.96 12.66 -13.37
C LEU A 106 -8.65 13.37 -12.19
N ARG A 107 -9.53 12.68 -11.46
CA ARG A 107 -10.29 13.26 -10.34
C ARG A 107 -9.59 13.11 -9.00
N MET A 108 -9.90 14.03 -8.09
CA MET A 108 -9.39 13.94 -6.73
C MET A 108 -10.03 12.85 -5.91
N SER A 109 -9.19 12.20 -5.11
CA SER A 109 -9.54 11.17 -4.15
C SER A 109 -8.50 11.15 -3.03
N MET A 110 -8.79 10.53 -1.90
CA MET A 110 -7.79 10.41 -0.83
C MET A 110 -6.55 9.61 -1.25
N PRO A 111 -6.63 8.50 -2.00
CA PRO A 111 -5.43 7.86 -2.55
C PRO A 111 -4.63 8.79 -3.46
N MET A 112 -5.28 9.66 -4.24
CA MET A 112 -4.59 10.67 -5.06
C MET A 112 -3.82 11.65 -4.18
N THR A 113 -4.40 12.05 -3.05
CA THR A 113 -3.74 12.93 -2.07
C THR A 113 -2.45 12.29 -1.53
N LEU A 114 -2.50 11.00 -1.19
CA LEU A 114 -1.29 10.25 -0.81
C LEU A 114 -0.28 10.15 -1.97
N SER A 115 -0.74 10.00 -3.21
CA SER A 115 0.14 10.03 -4.39
C SER A 115 0.86 11.37 -4.54
N PHE A 116 0.18 12.51 -4.30
CA PHE A 116 0.83 13.83 -4.28
C PHE A 116 1.90 13.92 -3.21
N CYS A 117 1.58 13.50 -1.97
CA CYS A 117 2.53 13.49 -0.87
C CYS A 117 3.76 12.64 -1.22
N TYR A 118 3.56 11.42 -1.72
CA TYR A 118 4.67 10.54 -2.06
C TYR A 118 5.50 11.04 -3.25
N MET A 119 4.87 11.60 -4.29
CA MET A 119 5.62 12.24 -5.38
C MET A 119 6.49 13.39 -4.87
N ALA A 120 5.99 14.20 -3.93
CA ALA A 120 6.80 15.27 -3.34
C ALA A 120 7.99 14.69 -2.54
N LEU A 121 7.79 13.59 -1.80
CA LEU A 121 8.87 12.88 -1.09
C LEU A 121 9.92 12.34 -2.07
N LEU A 122 9.49 11.74 -3.19
CA LEU A 122 10.39 11.27 -4.25
C LEU A 122 11.18 12.43 -4.88
N TRP A 123 10.51 13.56 -5.15
CA TRP A 123 11.14 14.75 -5.71
C TRP A 123 12.21 15.34 -4.77
N LEU A 124 11.94 15.31 -3.47
CA LEU A 124 12.87 15.77 -2.44
C LEU A 124 13.95 14.73 -2.07
N ARG A 125 13.79 13.48 -2.52
CA ARG A 125 14.62 12.32 -2.10
C ARG A 125 14.63 12.12 -0.59
N GLU A 126 13.48 12.34 0.05
CA GLU A 126 13.33 12.13 1.50
C GLU A 126 13.42 10.63 1.85
N PRO A 127 13.94 10.29 3.04
CA PRO A 127 14.19 8.90 3.43
C PRO A 127 12.91 8.18 3.89
N MET A 128 11.92 8.07 3.00
CA MET A 128 10.63 7.44 3.29
C MET A 128 10.13 6.66 2.07
N THR A 129 9.80 5.38 2.27
CA THR A 129 9.20 4.53 1.24
C THR A 129 7.68 4.68 1.15
N LEU A 130 7.07 4.16 0.09
CA LEU A 130 5.61 4.17 -0.03
C LEU A 130 4.97 3.35 1.09
N SER A 131 5.52 2.17 1.41
CA SER A 131 5.08 1.36 2.55
C SER A 131 5.14 2.10 3.88
N ASP A 132 6.21 2.87 4.14
CA ASP A 132 6.30 3.68 5.38
C ASP A 132 5.18 4.73 5.43
N LEU A 133 4.92 5.44 4.32
CA LEU A 133 3.85 6.44 4.23
C LEU A 133 2.47 5.81 4.50
N LEU A 134 2.18 4.66 3.88
CA LEU A 134 0.91 3.96 4.05
C LEU A 134 0.76 3.39 5.46
N ARG A 135 1.85 2.92 6.07
CA ARG A 135 1.83 2.49 7.47
C ARG A 135 1.52 3.66 8.40
N PHE A 136 2.07 4.85 8.18
CA PHE A 136 1.72 6.03 8.98
C PHE A 136 0.26 6.46 8.84
N VAL A 137 -0.39 6.14 7.72
CA VAL A 137 -1.84 6.26 7.60
C VAL A 137 -2.55 5.23 8.48
N ILE A 138 -2.12 3.97 8.43
CA ILE A 138 -2.71 2.86 9.20
C ILE A 138 -2.60 3.10 10.71
N ASP A 139 -1.43 3.54 11.16
CA ASP A 139 -1.13 3.84 12.56
C ASP A 139 -1.80 5.16 13.04
N GLY A 140 -2.49 5.87 12.13
CA GLY A 140 -3.26 7.07 12.46
C GLY A 140 -2.42 8.32 12.72
N HIS A 141 -1.21 8.37 12.17
CA HIS A 141 -0.35 9.58 12.14
C HIS A 141 -0.74 10.53 11.01
N ILE A 142 -1.23 10.00 9.89
CA ILE A 142 -1.67 10.78 8.73
C ILE A 142 -3.19 10.74 8.63
N PRO A 143 -3.88 11.89 8.67
CA PRO A 143 -5.32 11.96 8.48
C PRO A 143 -5.73 11.49 7.08
N TYR A 144 -6.35 10.32 7.02
CA TYR A 144 -6.83 9.73 5.76
C TYR A 144 -8.23 9.18 5.91
N LEU A 145 -8.45 8.35 6.93
CA LEU A 145 -9.77 7.85 7.28
C LEU A 145 -10.60 8.99 7.84
N ASN A 146 -11.78 9.19 7.25
CA ASN A 146 -12.71 10.25 7.65
C ASN A 146 -12.00 11.60 7.87
N ALA A 147 -11.15 12.00 6.91
CA ALA A 147 -10.25 13.16 7.04
C ALA A 147 -10.97 14.48 7.33
N PHE A 148 -12.25 14.58 6.94
CA PHE A 148 -13.11 15.73 7.26
C PHE A 148 -13.18 16.05 8.76
N GLN A 149 -12.93 15.07 9.64
CA GLN A 149 -12.93 15.29 11.09
C GLN A 149 -11.87 16.29 11.54
N TYR A 150 -10.78 16.41 10.79
CA TYR A 150 -9.67 17.30 11.10
C TYR A 150 -9.81 18.68 10.45
N PHE A 151 -10.88 18.90 9.67
CA PHE A 151 -11.09 20.19 9.02
C PHE A 151 -11.50 21.26 10.04
N PRO A 152 -11.06 22.51 9.81
CA PRO A 152 -11.42 23.63 10.67
C PRO A 152 -12.91 23.92 10.54
N GLU A 153 -13.52 24.57 11.54
CA GLU A 153 -14.99 24.72 11.62
C GLU A 153 -15.58 25.54 10.47
N GLU A 154 -14.76 26.41 9.88
CA GLU A 154 -15.07 27.24 8.73
C GLU A 154 -15.25 26.40 7.45
N MET A 155 -14.59 25.24 7.37
CA MET A 155 -14.62 24.37 6.19
C MET A 155 -15.77 23.36 6.30
N LYS A 156 -16.99 23.83 6.03
CA LYS A 156 -18.21 23.00 6.01
C LYS A 156 -18.34 22.27 4.68
N LEU A 157 -18.34 20.94 4.73
CA LEU A 157 -18.53 20.08 3.56
C LEU A 157 -20.00 19.68 3.41
N TYR A 158 -20.50 19.73 2.19
CA TYR A 158 -21.86 19.29 1.84
C TYR A 158 -21.84 18.39 0.60
N GLY A 159 -22.90 17.58 0.45
CA GLY A 159 -23.13 16.83 -0.79
C GLY A 159 -22.05 15.81 -1.14
N VAL A 160 -21.56 15.84 -2.39
CA VAL A 160 -20.68 14.81 -2.97
C VAL A 160 -19.24 14.93 -2.48
N ASP A 161 -18.78 16.13 -2.13
CA ASP A 161 -17.41 16.37 -1.65
C ASP A 161 -17.15 15.60 -0.35
N LEU A 162 -18.19 15.47 0.47
CA LEU A 162 -18.13 14.68 1.68
C LEU A 162 -17.80 13.20 1.42
N LYS A 163 -18.20 12.66 0.27
CA LYS A 163 -17.86 11.27 -0.11
C LYS A 163 -16.37 11.10 -0.38
N ILE A 164 -15.68 12.16 -0.80
CA ILE A 164 -14.23 12.13 -1.06
C ILE A 164 -13.47 11.98 0.27
N PHE A 165 -13.87 12.74 1.29
CA PHE A 165 -13.18 12.79 2.57
C PHE A 165 -13.68 11.75 3.60
N ARG A 166 -14.83 11.12 3.35
CA ARG A 166 -15.38 10.03 4.16
C ARG A 166 -14.87 8.67 3.68
N VAL A 167 -13.57 8.45 3.82
CA VAL A 167 -12.96 7.16 3.49
C VAL A 167 -13.07 6.21 4.67
N GLN A 168 -13.60 5.02 4.39
CA GLN A 168 -13.82 3.93 5.36
C GLN A 168 -13.07 2.66 4.95
N SER A 169 -11.93 2.82 4.29
CA SER A 169 -11.03 1.73 3.90
C SER A 169 -9.59 2.19 3.98
N TRP A 170 -8.68 1.26 4.31
CA TRP A 170 -7.25 1.56 4.32
C TRP A 170 -6.70 1.79 2.91
N PRO A 171 -5.66 2.61 2.74
CA PRO A 171 -5.05 2.82 1.44
C PRO A 171 -4.40 1.52 0.94
N VAL A 172 -4.59 1.23 -0.35
CA VAL A 172 -4.01 0.04 -1.01
C VAL A 172 -2.74 0.46 -1.75
N TYR A 173 -1.65 -0.28 -1.52
CA TYR A 173 -0.32 0.02 -2.06
C TYR A 173 -0.34 0.21 -3.59
N GLU A 174 -0.91 -0.76 -4.32
CA GLU A 174 -0.97 -0.77 -5.77
C GLU A 174 -1.80 0.38 -6.33
N ASP A 175 -2.89 0.77 -5.66
CA ASP A 175 -3.72 1.89 -6.12
C ASP A 175 -2.96 3.22 -6.00
N VAL A 176 -2.31 3.46 -4.87
CA VAL A 176 -1.50 4.68 -4.67
C VAL A 176 -0.31 4.71 -5.64
N HIS A 177 0.41 3.58 -5.80
CA HIS A 177 1.53 3.45 -6.74
C HIS A 177 1.12 3.69 -8.20
N LYS A 178 -0.02 3.13 -8.62
CA LYS A 178 -0.58 3.37 -9.95
C LYS A 178 -0.93 4.85 -10.16
N LYS A 179 -1.59 5.46 -9.19
CA LYS A 179 -1.97 6.89 -9.24
C LYS A 179 -0.78 7.82 -9.29
N ILE A 180 0.34 7.51 -8.61
CA ILE A 180 1.60 8.29 -8.71
C ILE A 180 2.02 8.42 -10.18
N SER A 181 1.99 7.33 -10.93
CA SER A 181 2.38 7.34 -12.33
C SER A 181 1.37 8.05 -13.24
N GLU A 182 0.08 7.80 -13.02
CA GLU A 182 -0.99 8.48 -13.77
C GLU A 182 -0.93 9.98 -13.55
N LEU A 183 -0.65 10.40 -12.31
CA LEU A 183 -0.59 11.79 -11.91
C LEU A 183 0.67 12.47 -12.44
N ALA A 184 1.85 11.86 -12.33
CA ALA A 184 3.07 12.44 -12.87
C ALA A 184 2.99 12.64 -14.40
N ALA A 185 2.39 11.68 -15.11
CA ALA A 185 2.11 11.80 -16.54
C ALA A 185 1.05 12.87 -16.82
N PHE A 186 -0.04 12.94 -16.05
CA PHE A 186 -1.07 13.98 -16.21
C PHE A 186 -0.49 15.39 -16.02
N LEU A 187 0.42 15.54 -15.07
CA LEU A 187 1.09 16.79 -14.77
C LEU A 187 2.19 17.15 -15.79
N ASP A 188 2.54 16.26 -16.72
CA ASP A 188 3.70 16.40 -17.62
C ASP A 188 4.98 16.75 -16.83
N LEU A 189 5.18 16.09 -15.69
CA LEU A 189 6.37 16.31 -14.89
C LEU A 189 7.61 15.81 -15.64
N PRO A 190 8.75 16.52 -15.53
CA PRO A 190 10.00 16.02 -16.06
C PRO A 190 10.44 14.78 -15.28
N ARG A 191 11.51 14.15 -15.76
CA ARG A 191 12.20 13.11 -15.02
C ARG A 191 12.60 13.62 -13.63
N PHE A 192 12.34 12.79 -12.62
CA PHE A 192 12.60 13.14 -11.23
C PHE A 192 14.10 13.21 -10.96
N PRO A 193 14.54 13.84 -9.85
CA PRO A 193 15.93 13.82 -9.44
C PRO A 193 16.50 12.39 -9.34
N ALA A 194 17.74 12.23 -9.81
CA ALA A 194 18.40 10.93 -9.88
C ALA A 194 18.52 10.26 -8.50
N ILE A 195 18.15 8.97 -8.45
CA ILE A 195 18.38 8.09 -7.30
C ILE A 195 19.76 7.46 -7.46
N THR A 196 20.74 7.98 -6.73
CA THR A 196 22.12 7.50 -6.71
C THR A 196 22.35 6.53 -5.54
N ASP A 197 23.50 5.85 -5.51
CA ASP A 197 23.89 4.89 -4.46
C ASP A 197 23.81 5.45 -3.03
N SER A 198 23.96 6.77 -2.87
CA SER A 198 23.85 7.48 -1.59
C SER A 198 22.42 7.78 -1.13
N CYS A 199 21.44 7.67 -2.04
CA CYS A 199 20.05 7.99 -1.75
C CYS A 199 19.40 6.86 -0.95
N PHE A 200 18.60 7.20 0.07
CA PHE A 200 17.92 6.21 0.90
C PHE A 200 17.09 5.17 0.12
N LEU A 201 16.44 5.60 -0.98
CA LEU A 201 15.63 4.73 -1.84
C LEU A 201 16.44 3.78 -2.72
N HIS A 202 17.77 3.91 -2.75
CA HIS A 202 18.63 3.00 -3.47
C HIS A 202 18.56 1.60 -2.85
N PRO A 203 18.47 0.52 -3.65
CA PRO A 203 18.28 -0.83 -3.14
C PRO A 203 19.41 -1.29 -2.19
N ASN A 204 20.63 -0.77 -2.30
CA ASN A 204 21.68 -1.06 -1.32
C ASN A 204 21.25 -0.63 0.11
N ILE A 205 20.82 0.62 0.27
CA ILE A 205 20.44 1.16 1.58
C ILE A 205 19.14 0.52 2.08
N LEU A 206 18.15 0.34 1.21
CA LEU A 206 16.89 -0.31 1.58
C LEU A 206 17.07 -1.78 1.96
N CYS A 207 17.95 -2.52 1.26
CA CYS A 207 18.26 -3.90 1.65
C CYS A 207 18.87 -3.95 3.04
N MET A 208 19.77 -3.03 3.38
CA MET A 208 20.34 -2.93 4.72
C MET A 208 19.26 -2.65 5.76
N LYS A 209 18.38 -1.65 5.54
CA LYS A 209 17.23 -1.35 6.43
C LYS A 209 16.41 -2.62 6.73
N TYR A 210 15.97 -3.32 5.69
CA TYR A 210 15.08 -4.47 5.86
C TYR A 210 15.79 -5.72 6.38
N GLN A 211 17.09 -5.87 6.15
CA GLN A 211 17.89 -6.93 6.80
C GLN A 211 18.03 -6.70 8.30
N MET A 212 18.29 -5.45 8.70
CA MET A 212 18.30 -5.07 10.11
C MET A 212 16.94 -5.35 10.75
N GLU A 213 15.86 -4.91 10.12
CA GLU A 213 14.50 -5.11 10.64
C GLU A 213 14.09 -6.60 10.69
N ALA A 214 14.54 -7.41 9.73
CA ALA A 214 14.33 -8.86 9.69
C ALA A 214 15.29 -9.66 10.59
N ASN A 215 16.16 -8.99 11.36
CA ASN A 215 17.17 -9.63 12.22
C ASN A 215 18.05 -10.62 11.45
N LEU A 216 18.50 -10.22 10.27
CA LEU A 216 19.37 -11.04 9.43
C LEU A 216 20.84 -10.66 9.65
N PRO A 217 21.79 -11.56 9.36
CA PRO A 217 23.22 -11.28 9.47
C PRO A 217 23.70 -10.16 8.55
N ASP A 218 24.64 -9.33 9.01
CA ASP A 218 25.17 -8.20 8.24
C ASP A 218 25.91 -8.63 6.97
N GLU A 219 26.55 -9.81 7.00
CA GLU A 219 27.23 -10.39 5.83
C GLU A 219 26.28 -10.62 4.65
N LEU A 220 24.97 -10.76 4.90
CA LEU A 220 23.94 -10.92 3.86
C LEU A 220 23.90 -9.70 2.92
N HIS A 221 24.24 -8.51 3.43
CA HIS A 221 24.20 -7.27 2.67
C HIS A 221 25.17 -7.31 1.48
N ASN A 222 26.36 -7.88 1.67
CA ASN A 222 27.35 -8.06 0.61
C ASN A 222 26.80 -8.89 -0.56
N TRP A 223 26.00 -9.91 -0.26
CA TRP A 223 25.35 -10.74 -1.27
C TRP A 223 24.24 -9.99 -2.00
N THR A 224 23.43 -9.19 -1.29
CA THR A 224 22.43 -8.33 -1.96
C THR A 224 23.08 -7.34 -2.91
N CYS A 225 24.18 -6.68 -2.51
CA CYS A 225 24.95 -5.79 -3.37
C CYS A 225 25.50 -6.50 -4.62
N ARG A 226 25.98 -7.74 -4.49
CA ARG A 226 26.45 -8.55 -5.63
C ARG A 226 25.30 -8.87 -6.60
N VAL A 227 24.14 -9.25 -6.09
CA VAL A 227 22.96 -9.54 -6.92
C VAL A 227 22.51 -8.27 -7.65
N ILE A 228 22.38 -7.14 -6.94
CA ILE A 228 21.99 -5.83 -7.50
C ILE A 228 22.89 -5.44 -8.67
N LYS A 229 24.21 -5.52 -8.49
CA LYS A 229 25.21 -5.25 -9.55
C LYS A 229 25.10 -6.21 -10.73
N LYS A 230 24.78 -7.48 -10.48
CA LYS A 230 24.68 -8.50 -11.54
C LYS A 230 23.45 -8.34 -12.44
N ILE A 231 22.33 -7.85 -11.88
CA ILE A 231 21.06 -7.69 -12.62
C ILE A 231 20.81 -6.24 -13.06
N ASN A 232 21.75 -5.32 -12.80
CA ASN A 232 21.70 -3.90 -13.15
C ASN A 232 20.41 -3.19 -12.67
N VAL A 233 19.92 -3.52 -11.48
CA VAL A 233 18.75 -2.84 -10.87
C VAL A 233 19.14 -1.67 -9.96
N GLY A 234 20.44 -1.46 -9.73
CA GLY A 234 20.97 -0.29 -9.03
C GLY A 234 21.18 0.93 -9.93
N GLU A 235 21.02 0.77 -11.24
CA GLU A 235 21.31 1.84 -12.20
C GLU A 235 20.32 3.01 -12.08
N ILE A 236 20.83 4.23 -12.24
CA ILE A 236 20.06 5.47 -12.13
C ILE A 236 18.87 5.47 -13.09
N ASP A 237 19.05 4.96 -14.32
CA ASP A 237 18.00 4.85 -15.32
C ASP A 237 16.91 3.86 -14.96
N PHE A 238 17.25 2.83 -14.20
CA PHE A 238 16.26 1.89 -13.69
C PHE A 238 15.48 2.49 -12.52
N LEU A 239 16.16 3.18 -11.60
CA LEU A 239 15.58 3.64 -10.33
C LEU A 239 14.86 4.98 -10.41
N THR A 240 15.17 5.84 -11.38
CA THR A 240 14.60 7.20 -11.41
C THR A 240 13.23 7.21 -12.08
N LEU A 241 12.23 7.79 -11.42
CA LEU A 241 10.90 7.96 -12.01
C LEU A 241 10.96 8.92 -13.22
N ASP A 242 10.63 8.38 -14.40
CA ASP A 242 10.52 9.14 -15.63
C ASP A 242 9.09 9.09 -16.17
N PRO A 243 8.30 10.16 -15.96
CA PRO A 243 6.92 10.22 -16.45
C PRO A 243 6.80 10.30 -17.98
N VAL A 244 7.84 10.79 -18.66
CA VAL A 244 7.87 10.96 -20.12
C VAL A 244 8.07 9.60 -20.80
N ASN A 245 8.94 8.77 -20.22
CA ASN A 245 9.21 7.44 -20.73
C ASN A 245 8.16 6.42 -20.25
N ARG A 246 7.09 6.25 -21.03
CA ARG A 246 6.03 5.25 -20.72
C ARG A 246 6.51 3.80 -20.71
N SER A 247 7.66 3.48 -21.32
CA SER A 247 8.24 2.14 -21.28
C SER A 247 9.19 1.93 -20.10
N ALA A 248 9.54 2.98 -19.36
CA ALA A 248 10.31 2.87 -18.14
C ALA A 248 9.52 2.09 -17.08
N ARG A 249 10.18 1.09 -16.50
CA ARG A 249 9.58 0.28 -15.44
C ARG A 249 9.33 1.17 -14.22
N LYS A 250 8.11 1.09 -13.67
CA LYS A 250 7.74 1.80 -12.44
C LYS A 250 8.27 1.02 -11.24
N VAL A 251 9.37 1.48 -10.65
CA VAL A 251 10.00 0.78 -9.53
C VAL A 251 9.15 0.89 -8.26
N LYS A 252 9.01 -0.23 -7.57
CA LYS A 252 8.46 -0.35 -6.21
C LYS A 252 9.65 -0.59 -5.28
N TYR A 253 10.25 0.47 -4.76
CA TYR A 253 11.60 0.41 -4.14
C TYR A 253 11.66 -0.55 -2.95
N ASP A 254 10.67 -0.50 -2.08
CA ASP A 254 10.51 -1.35 -0.90
C ASP A 254 10.29 -2.83 -1.27
N VAL A 255 9.35 -3.11 -2.19
CA VAL A 255 9.12 -4.46 -2.73
C VAL A 255 10.37 -5.02 -3.41
N LEU A 256 11.08 -4.21 -4.20
CA LEU A 256 12.33 -4.60 -4.86
C LEU A 256 13.39 -5.01 -3.83
N ALA A 257 13.59 -4.20 -2.78
CA ALA A 257 14.56 -4.50 -1.74
C ALA A 257 14.21 -5.79 -0.98
N ALA A 258 12.94 -5.98 -0.59
CA ALA A 258 12.48 -7.21 0.03
C ALA A 258 12.70 -8.43 -0.88
N ALA A 259 12.34 -8.32 -2.16
CA ALA A 259 12.52 -9.40 -3.13
C ALA A 259 14.00 -9.75 -3.36
N LEU A 260 14.90 -8.75 -3.38
CA LEU A 260 16.34 -8.97 -3.45
C LEU A 260 16.86 -9.77 -2.24
N ILE A 261 16.40 -9.44 -1.04
CA ILE A 261 16.76 -10.19 0.19
C ILE A 261 16.25 -11.63 0.10
N VAL A 262 14.99 -11.83 -0.31
CA VAL A 262 14.40 -13.16 -0.49
C VAL A 262 15.22 -13.99 -1.48
N VAL A 263 15.61 -13.42 -2.63
CA VAL A 263 16.44 -14.11 -3.63
C VAL A 263 17.80 -14.49 -3.06
N VAL A 264 18.44 -13.62 -2.28
CA VAL A 264 19.71 -13.93 -1.62
C VAL A 264 19.56 -15.04 -0.58
N LEU A 265 18.49 -15.00 0.24
CA LEU A 265 18.20 -16.08 1.17
C LEU A 265 17.97 -17.41 0.43
N LYS A 266 17.27 -17.41 -0.71
CA LYS A 266 17.17 -18.60 -1.57
C LYS A 266 18.52 -19.05 -2.11
N LEU A 267 19.41 -18.14 -2.51
CA LEU A 267 20.73 -18.50 -3.04
C LEU A 267 21.60 -19.17 -1.97
N LEU A 268 21.47 -18.76 -0.71
CA LEU A 268 22.28 -19.28 0.40
C LEU A 268 21.65 -20.52 1.05
N PHE A 269 20.35 -20.50 1.30
CA PHE A 269 19.65 -21.48 2.12
C PHE A 269 18.67 -22.37 1.33
N LEU A 270 18.49 -22.14 0.02
CA LEU A 270 17.43 -22.70 -0.83
C LEU A 270 16.01 -22.34 -0.44
N LEU A 271 15.67 -22.38 0.85
CA LEU A 271 14.29 -22.27 1.34
C LEU A 271 13.42 -23.38 0.74
N ASP A 272 13.86 -24.63 0.84
CA ASP A 272 13.22 -25.82 0.25
C ASP A 272 12.65 -26.81 1.29
N ASP A 273 12.49 -26.34 2.53
CA ASP A 273 12.12 -27.07 3.74
C ASP A 273 13.08 -28.19 4.14
N ARG A 274 14.28 -28.22 3.56
CA ARG A 274 15.28 -29.26 3.86
C ARG A 274 16.65 -28.67 4.12
N TYR A 275 17.20 -27.94 3.17
CA TYR A 275 18.58 -27.49 3.20
C TYR A 275 18.82 -26.49 4.32
N GLU A 276 17.91 -25.53 4.53
CA GLU A 276 17.97 -24.55 5.60
C GLU A 276 17.94 -25.18 7.00
N TRP A 277 17.17 -26.27 7.18
CA TRP A 277 17.06 -26.98 8.45
C TRP A 277 18.27 -27.87 8.71
N LEU A 278 18.81 -28.50 7.66
CA LEU A 278 20.06 -29.25 7.72
C LEU A 278 21.22 -28.31 8.10
N HIS A 279 21.31 -27.15 7.44
CA HIS A 279 22.32 -26.14 7.73
C HIS A 279 22.20 -25.61 9.17
N ALA A 280 20.98 -25.31 9.63
CA ALA A 280 20.72 -24.90 11.00
C ALA A 280 21.19 -25.95 12.03
N SER A 281 21.03 -27.24 11.72
CA SER A 281 21.51 -28.32 12.60
C SER A 281 23.04 -28.30 12.73
N PHE A 282 23.75 -28.14 11.60
CA PHE A 282 25.21 -27.99 11.62
C PHE A 282 25.69 -26.72 12.33
N ALA A 283 25.03 -25.58 12.09
CA ALA A 283 25.34 -24.32 12.76
C ALA A 283 25.14 -24.44 14.27
N GLY A 284 24.04 -25.06 14.71
CA GLY A 284 23.75 -25.32 16.12
C GLY A 284 24.82 -26.15 16.82
N GLU A 285 25.24 -27.26 16.22
CA GLU A 285 26.30 -28.12 16.76
C GLU A 285 27.65 -27.40 16.86
N ARG A 286 28.02 -26.62 15.83
CA ARG A 286 29.26 -25.85 15.87
C ARG A 286 29.21 -24.76 16.92
N ASN A 287 28.11 -24.01 16.99
CA ASN A 287 27.94 -22.92 17.94
C ASN A 287 28.00 -23.41 19.40
N GLN A 288 27.58 -24.64 19.68
CA GLN A 288 27.76 -25.26 21.01
C GLN A 288 29.21 -25.61 21.33
N LYS A 289 29.99 -25.99 20.31
CA LYS A 289 31.41 -26.37 20.46
C LYS A 289 32.34 -25.16 20.51
N ASN A 290 31.97 -24.05 19.87
CA ASN A 290 32.79 -22.86 19.74
C ASN A 290 32.57 -21.91 20.93
N LYS A 291 33.62 -21.61 21.71
CA LYS A 291 33.53 -20.72 22.88
C LYS A 291 34.08 -19.31 22.66
N GLU A 292 34.88 -19.09 21.61
CA GLU A 292 35.66 -17.84 21.42
C GLU A 292 35.58 -17.27 19.98
N GLY A 293 34.72 -17.82 19.12
CA GLY A 293 34.56 -17.37 17.73
C GLY A 293 33.18 -16.78 17.43
N CYS A 294 33.07 -16.10 16.29
CA CYS A 294 31.78 -15.63 15.79
C CYS A 294 30.79 -16.79 15.61
N LEU A 295 29.56 -16.60 16.08
CA LEU A 295 28.49 -17.58 15.94
C LEU A 295 28.07 -17.69 14.48
N TRP A 296 27.91 -18.92 14.00
CA TRP A 296 27.29 -19.16 12.71
C TRP A 296 25.80 -18.84 12.78
N PHE A 297 25.26 -18.30 11.69
CA PHE A 297 23.84 -18.05 11.59
C PHE A 297 23.05 -19.37 11.65
N ASP A 298 22.11 -19.45 12.61
CA ASP A 298 21.24 -20.60 12.83
C ASP A 298 19.83 -20.25 12.35
N PHE A 299 19.50 -20.71 11.13
CA PHE A 299 18.21 -20.41 10.49
C PHE A 299 17.02 -20.88 11.35
N LYS A 300 17.14 -22.00 12.07
CA LYS A 300 16.06 -22.55 12.90
C LYS A 300 15.79 -21.63 14.10
N LYS A 301 16.84 -21.18 14.80
CA LYS A 301 16.67 -20.23 15.90
C LYS A 301 16.10 -18.89 15.42
N TRP A 302 16.63 -18.38 14.31
CA TRP A 302 16.12 -17.16 13.68
C TRP A 302 14.63 -17.26 13.33
N TYR A 303 14.23 -18.34 12.66
CA TYR A 303 12.84 -18.61 12.31
C TYR A 303 11.93 -18.58 13.55
N MET A 304 12.33 -19.26 14.63
CA MET A 304 11.53 -19.34 15.86
C MET A 304 11.36 -17.97 16.54
N ILE A 305 12.43 -17.18 16.62
CA ILE A 305 12.42 -15.84 17.23
C ILE A 305 11.55 -14.88 16.40
N ILE A 306 11.77 -14.85 15.08
CA ILE A 306 11.01 -13.99 14.17
C ILE A 306 9.54 -14.39 14.16
N LYS A 307 9.23 -15.68 14.05
CA LYS A 307 7.83 -16.15 14.05
C LYS A 307 7.10 -15.75 15.32
N LYS A 308 7.68 -16.01 16.50
CA LYS A 308 7.10 -15.60 17.78
C LYS A 308 6.85 -14.09 17.84
N THR A 309 7.83 -13.30 17.39
CA THR A 309 7.73 -11.84 17.39
C THR A 309 6.65 -11.35 16.43
N MET A 310 6.60 -11.91 15.23
CA MET A 310 5.57 -11.64 14.23
C MET A 310 4.18 -11.98 14.75
N ASP A 311 3.97 -13.18 15.31
CA ASP A 311 2.67 -13.62 15.82
C ASP A 311 2.14 -12.67 16.91
N VAL A 312 3.01 -12.26 17.83
CA VAL A 312 2.66 -11.28 18.88
C VAL A 312 2.27 -9.93 18.27
N LYS A 313 3.05 -9.42 17.32
CA LYS A 313 2.74 -8.12 16.70
C LYS A 313 1.49 -8.19 15.83
N GLN A 314 1.33 -9.25 15.04
CA GLN A 314 0.17 -9.49 14.18
C GLN A 314 -1.10 -9.51 15.02
N LYS A 315 -1.10 -10.27 16.13
CA LYS A 315 -2.22 -10.28 17.07
C LYS A 315 -2.56 -8.88 17.61
N LYS A 316 -1.56 -8.10 18.01
CA LYS A 316 -1.76 -6.72 18.49
C LYS A 316 -2.43 -5.85 17.41
N LEU A 317 -1.99 -5.97 16.17
CA LEU A 317 -2.53 -5.20 15.05
C LEU A 317 -3.96 -5.62 14.69
N ASP A 318 -4.25 -6.92 14.76
CA ASP A 318 -5.61 -7.43 14.54
C ASP A 318 -6.56 -6.95 15.64
N GLU A 319 -6.10 -6.92 16.89
CA GLU A 319 -6.83 -6.32 18.00
C GLU A 319 -7.07 -4.81 17.81
N GLU A 320 -6.04 -4.05 17.40
CA GLU A 320 -6.16 -2.62 17.11
C GLU A 320 -7.11 -2.34 15.93
N ARG A 321 -7.02 -3.16 14.87
CA ARG A 321 -7.89 -3.09 13.70
C ARG A 321 -9.34 -3.42 14.06
N ALA A 322 -9.57 -4.43 14.89
CA ALA A 322 -10.90 -4.79 15.37
C ALA A 322 -11.51 -3.70 16.27
N ARG A 323 -10.67 -3.01 17.05
CA ARG A 323 -11.08 -1.88 17.91
C ARG A 323 -11.27 -0.57 17.16
N TYR A 324 -10.89 -0.49 15.88
CA TYR A 324 -10.92 0.77 15.14
C TYR A 324 -12.35 1.31 15.03
N LEU A 325 -12.56 2.53 15.53
CA LEU A 325 -13.84 3.22 15.45
C LEU A 325 -14.03 3.82 14.05
N TRP A 326 -14.75 3.08 13.20
CA TRP A 326 -15.13 3.55 11.86
C TRP A 326 -16.16 4.69 11.86
N LYS A 327 -16.81 4.93 13.02
CA LYS A 327 -17.81 5.99 13.22
C LYS A 327 -17.13 7.28 13.68
N CYS A 328 -17.50 8.38 13.03
CA CYS A 328 -16.87 9.69 13.20
C CYS A 328 -17.41 10.42 14.42
N GLU A 329 -16.54 11.19 15.08
CA GLU A 329 -16.90 12.08 16.19
C GLU A 329 -17.61 13.34 15.69
N LYS A 330 -17.14 13.93 14.58
CA LYS A 330 -17.84 15.06 13.95
C LYS A 330 -19.05 14.55 13.14
N PRO A 331 -20.29 14.97 13.47
CA PRO A 331 -21.47 14.53 12.77
C PRO A 331 -21.54 15.18 11.38
N LEU A 332 -22.02 14.41 10.41
CA LEU A 332 -22.20 14.87 9.05
C LEU A 332 -23.65 15.28 8.84
N PHE A 333 -23.85 16.48 8.29
CA PHE A 333 -25.16 17.01 7.97
C PHE A 333 -25.30 17.10 6.45
N TYR A 334 -26.02 16.14 5.87
CA TYR A 334 -26.29 16.13 4.43
C TYR A 334 -27.38 17.14 4.06
N SER A 335 -28.22 17.53 5.02
CA SER A 335 -29.19 18.63 4.92
C SER A 335 -29.60 19.13 6.32
N ASP A 336 -30.11 20.36 6.40
CA ASP A 336 -30.65 20.92 7.66
C ASP A 336 -31.86 20.12 8.19
N ARG A 337 -32.59 19.43 7.30
CA ARG A 337 -33.73 18.59 7.65
C ARG A 337 -33.31 17.32 8.41
N GLU A 338 -32.17 16.73 8.06
CA GLU A 338 -31.66 15.50 8.67
C GLU A 338 -30.81 15.75 9.93
N LYS A 339 -30.42 17.01 10.17
CA LYS A 339 -29.58 17.41 11.30
C LYS A 339 -30.10 16.93 12.65
N SER A 340 -31.40 17.09 12.89
CA SER A 340 -32.05 16.68 14.14
C SER A 340 -32.04 15.15 14.34
N VAL A 341 -32.24 14.39 13.26
CA VAL A 341 -32.21 12.92 13.26
C VAL A 341 -30.81 12.40 13.55
N VAL A 342 -29.79 12.97 12.90
CA VAL A 342 -28.38 12.61 13.11
C VAL A 342 -27.95 12.89 14.55
N LEU A 343 -28.31 14.06 15.09
CA LEU A 343 -28.00 14.42 16.48
C LEU A 343 -28.68 13.49 17.49
N LYS A 344 -29.97 13.16 17.30
CA LYS A 344 -30.69 12.22 18.18
C LYS A 344 -30.09 10.81 18.13
N LYS A 345 -29.82 10.27 16.94
CA LYS A 345 -29.16 8.96 16.78
C LYS A 345 -27.79 8.93 17.44
N ARG A 346 -27.01 10.02 17.31
CA ARG A 346 -25.71 10.13 17.97
C ARG A 346 -25.85 10.13 19.49
N GLN A 347 -26.77 10.92 20.03
CA GLN A 347 -27.01 10.96 21.48
C GLN A 347 -27.30 9.56 22.02
N MET A 348 -28.21 8.82 21.37
CA MET A 348 -28.48 7.42 21.73
C MET A 348 -27.24 6.53 21.64
N VAL A 349 -26.42 6.65 20.59
CA VAL A 349 -25.19 5.84 20.44
C VAL A 349 -24.17 6.16 21.53
N VAL A 350 -23.97 7.44 21.85
CA VAL A 350 -23.05 7.88 22.91
C VAL A 350 -23.54 7.38 24.27
N ASP A 351 -24.84 7.46 24.53
CA ASP A 351 -25.44 6.98 25.77
C ASP A 351 -25.32 5.45 25.90
N LEU A 352 -25.56 4.70 24.82
CA LEU A 352 -25.32 3.26 24.77
C LEU A 352 -23.84 2.92 24.97
N GLN A 353 -22.93 3.60 24.27
CA GLN A 353 -21.49 3.38 24.42
C GLN A 353 -21.01 3.66 25.85
N ARG A 354 -21.55 4.71 26.50
CA ARG A 354 -21.28 5.00 27.91
C ARG A 354 -21.79 3.86 28.80
N GLN A 355 -23.02 3.41 28.60
CA GLN A 355 -23.59 2.31 29.39
C GLN A 355 -22.81 1.00 29.21
N PHE A 356 -22.45 0.65 27.97
CA PHE A 356 -21.62 -0.51 27.69
C PHE A 356 -20.21 -0.35 28.26
N GLY A 357 -19.57 0.81 28.11
CA GLY A 357 -18.22 1.06 28.64
C GLY A 357 -18.13 0.97 30.17
N VAL A 358 -19.20 1.32 30.88
CA VAL A 358 -19.31 1.09 32.34
C VAL A 358 -19.35 -0.41 32.68
N LEU A 359 -19.93 -1.23 31.80
CA LEU A 359 -20.04 -2.68 31.97
C LEU A 359 -18.79 -3.46 31.54
N SER A 360 -18.09 -3.03 30.48
CA SER A 360 -16.89 -3.70 29.95
C SER A 360 -15.58 -3.24 30.59
N GLY A 361 -15.62 -2.26 31.49
CA GLY A 361 -14.43 -1.62 32.05
C GLY A 361 -13.82 -0.62 31.06
N LEU A 362 -13.48 0.57 31.53
CA LEU A 362 -12.82 1.60 30.74
C LEU A 362 -11.42 1.13 30.32
N VAL A 363 -11.30 0.65 29.09
CA VAL A 363 -10.01 0.35 28.48
C VAL A 363 -9.38 1.67 28.06
N GLN A 364 -8.25 2.04 28.70
CA GLN A 364 -7.49 3.23 28.34
C GLN A 364 -7.06 3.15 26.87
N VAL A 365 -7.28 4.25 26.14
CA VAL A 365 -6.71 4.44 24.81
C VAL A 365 -5.19 4.52 24.98
N ALA A 366 -4.48 3.52 24.48
CA ALA A 366 -3.02 3.51 24.52
C ALA A 366 -2.48 4.78 23.86
N GLU A 367 -1.48 5.42 24.48
CA GLU A 367 -0.80 6.57 23.89
C GLU A 367 -0.25 6.19 22.50
N LYS A 368 -0.50 7.06 21.51
CA LYS A 368 0.05 6.88 20.18
C LYS A 368 1.57 7.03 20.26
N GLN A 369 2.28 5.92 20.01
CA GLN A 369 3.73 5.93 19.91
C GLN A 369 4.18 6.88 18.79
N SER A 370 5.37 7.45 18.88
CA SER A 370 5.92 8.27 17.81
C SER A 370 6.08 7.45 16.51
N PRO A 371 5.85 8.05 15.33
CA PRO A 371 6.00 7.35 14.07
C PRO A 371 7.44 6.85 13.89
N SER A 372 7.60 5.56 13.60
CA SER A 372 8.89 4.92 13.35
C SER A 372 8.91 4.25 11.97
N SER A 373 10.04 4.36 11.26
CA SER A 373 10.27 3.66 9.99
C SER A 373 10.60 2.16 10.20
N PHE A 374 11.06 1.77 11.39
CA PHE A 374 11.29 0.38 11.81
C PHE A 374 10.11 -0.13 12.62
N GLN A 375 9.58 -1.29 12.24
CA GLN A 375 8.59 -2.04 13.01
C GLN A 375 9.24 -2.94 14.04
N LEU A 376 10.38 -3.57 13.73
CA LEU A 376 11.10 -4.47 14.63
C LEU A 376 12.47 -3.88 14.97
N ASN A 377 12.79 -3.84 16.27
CA ASN A 377 14.04 -3.31 16.77
C ASN A 377 14.79 -4.40 17.54
N TRP A 378 16.03 -4.65 17.14
CA TRP A 378 16.92 -5.67 17.69
C TRP A 378 18.15 -4.98 18.29
N ALA A 379 17.96 -4.30 19.41
CA ALA A 379 19.08 -3.67 20.12
C ALA A 379 19.92 -4.73 20.85
N GLU A 380 21.24 -4.55 20.91
CA GLU A 380 22.16 -5.38 21.72
C GLU A 380 21.80 -5.37 23.22
N GLU A 381 21.13 -4.32 23.69
CA GLU A 381 20.64 -4.17 25.07
C GLU A 381 19.44 -5.08 25.41
N ASN A 382 18.83 -5.75 24.42
CA ASN A 382 17.86 -6.81 24.67
C ASN A 382 18.64 -8.05 25.16
N THR A 383 18.77 -8.14 26.48
CA THR A 383 19.51 -9.15 27.30
C THR A 383 19.21 -10.64 27.02
N ASN A 384 18.39 -10.97 26.02
CA ASN A 384 17.98 -12.35 25.71
C ASN A 384 18.82 -13.05 24.62
N GLY A 385 19.78 -12.37 23.98
CA GLY A 385 20.62 -13.02 22.94
C GLY A 385 19.86 -13.35 21.65
N ASP A 386 18.77 -12.62 21.38
CA ASP A 386 17.88 -12.85 20.24
C ASP A 386 18.34 -12.13 18.96
N CYS A 387 19.51 -11.47 18.97
CA CYS A 387 20.04 -10.71 17.85
C CYS A 387 20.98 -11.58 16.99
N PHE A 388 20.78 -11.60 15.67
CA PHE A 388 21.63 -12.32 14.72
C PHE A 388 22.53 -11.39 13.90
N HIS A 389 22.52 -10.08 14.20
CA HIS A 389 23.52 -9.17 13.67
C HIS A 389 24.92 -9.63 14.12
N GLY A 390 25.91 -9.49 13.24
CA GLY A 390 27.26 -10.01 13.46
C GLY A 390 27.45 -11.52 13.29
N HIS A 391 26.40 -12.35 13.16
CA HIS A 391 26.58 -13.79 12.91
C HIS A 391 27.22 -14.06 11.55
N SER A 392 28.08 -15.07 11.47
CA SER A 392 28.79 -15.40 10.23
C SER A 392 28.00 -16.34 9.31
N LEU A 393 28.11 -16.12 8.00
CA LEU A 393 27.60 -16.98 6.94
C LEU A 393 28.64 -17.99 6.41
N GLU A 394 29.86 -18.01 6.97
CA GLU A 394 30.95 -18.93 6.57
C GLU A 394 30.51 -20.39 6.50
N GLY A 395 29.63 -20.83 7.39
CA GLY A 395 29.15 -22.21 7.41
C GLY A 395 28.37 -22.67 6.18
N ILE A 396 28.01 -21.75 5.27
CA ILE A 396 27.26 -22.02 4.02
C ILE A 396 28.17 -21.84 2.81
N LEU A 397 29.33 -21.19 3.00
CA LEU A 397 30.22 -20.76 1.96
C LEU A 397 31.41 -21.71 1.88
N GLN A 398 31.68 -22.21 0.69
CA GLN A 398 32.93 -22.89 0.38
C GLN A 398 33.94 -21.88 -0.17
N GLU A 399 35.14 -21.86 0.39
CA GLU A 399 36.28 -21.22 -0.24
C GLU A 399 36.69 -22.01 -1.49
N LYS A 400 36.56 -21.38 -2.67
CA LYS A 400 37.13 -21.87 -3.93
C LYS A 400 38.05 -20.77 -4.48
N GLY A 401 39.34 -20.86 -4.16
CA GLY A 401 40.32 -19.83 -4.49
C GLY A 401 40.03 -18.52 -3.74
N ASN A 402 40.26 -17.35 -4.37
CA ASN A 402 39.95 -16.03 -3.78
C ASN A 402 38.45 -15.67 -3.77
N SER A 403 37.55 -16.63 -3.98
CA SER A 403 36.10 -16.39 -4.03
C SER A 403 35.30 -17.38 -3.18
N LEU A 404 34.43 -16.84 -2.32
CA LEU A 404 33.43 -17.60 -1.56
C LEU A 404 32.29 -17.97 -2.50
N THR A 405 32.04 -19.27 -2.67
CA THR A 405 30.94 -19.82 -3.47
C THR A 405 29.96 -20.53 -2.54
N THR A 406 28.66 -20.45 -2.81
CA THR A 406 27.69 -21.22 -2.03
C THR A 406 27.93 -22.72 -2.24
N MET A 407 27.77 -23.52 -1.18
CA MET A 407 27.89 -24.99 -1.27
C MET A 407 26.82 -25.63 -2.18
N ASN A 408 25.84 -24.83 -2.63
CA ASN A 408 24.66 -25.32 -3.32
C ASN A 408 24.74 -25.16 -4.84
N THR A 409 24.54 -26.26 -5.57
CA THR A 409 24.55 -26.31 -7.03
C THR A 409 23.17 -26.29 -7.68
N ALA A 410 22.09 -26.47 -6.91
CA ALA A 410 20.73 -26.67 -7.42
C ALA A 410 19.75 -25.61 -6.88
N TYR A 411 19.65 -24.47 -7.59
CA TYR A 411 18.68 -23.43 -7.31
C TYR A 411 17.32 -23.76 -7.95
N TRP A 412 16.23 -23.68 -7.17
CA TRP A 412 14.86 -23.84 -7.68
C TRP A 412 14.24 -22.48 -8.02
N LEU A 413 13.64 -22.39 -9.22
CA LEU A 413 12.97 -21.16 -9.69
C LEU A 413 11.53 -21.13 -9.19
N CYS A 414 11.05 -19.95 -8.82
CA CYS A 414 9.65 -19.73 -8.43
C CYS A 414 8.67 -19.83 -9.61
N THR A 415 9.17 -19.74 -10.84
CA THR A 415 8.35 -19.76 -12.06
C THR A 415 8.04 -21.18 -12.49
N VAL A 416 6.94 -21.77 -12.00
CA VAL A 416 6.46 -23.07 -12.51
C VAL A 416 5.79 -22.90 -13.89
N LYS A 417 5.09 -21.77 -14.14
CA LYS A 417 4.53 -21.35 -15.44
C LYS A 417 4.45 -19.81 -15.51
N LEU A 418 5.23 -19.17 -16.38
CA LEU A 418 5.08 -17.73 -16.66
C LEU A 418 3.75 -17.51 -17.39
N CYS A 419 2.85 -16.66 -16.88
CA CYS A 419 1.71 -16.24 -17.68
C CYS A 419 2.17 -15.19 -18.70
N ASN A 420 1.53 -15.17 -19.87
CA ASN A 420 1.67 -14.07 -20.79
C ASN A 420 1.08 -12.80 -20.13
N GLU A 421 1.95 -11.86 -19.79
CA GLU A 421 1.60 -10.60 -19.13
C GLU A 421 0.52 -9.82 -19.89
N LYS A 422 0.46 -9.96 -21.23
CA LYS A 422 -0.58 -9.32 -22.07
C LYS A 422 -1.97 -9.93 -21.90
N LEU A 423 -2.07 -11.17 -21.44
CA LEU A 423 -3.34 -11.89 -21.27
C LEU A 423 -3.79 -11.93 -19.79
N CYS A 424 -2.87 -12.14 -18.85
CA CYS A 424 -3.19 -12.26 -17.42
C CYS A 424 -3.00 -10.95 -16.62
N GLY A 425 -2.26 -9.97 -17.13
CA GLY A 425 -1.86 -8.78 -16.36
C GLY A 425 -0.86 -9.04 -15.23
N HIS A 426 -0.41 -10.28 -15.03
CA HIS A 426 0.56 -10.72 -14.02
C HIS A 426 1.58 -11.69 -14.63
N LEU A 427 2.81 -11.66 -14.14
CA LEU A 427 3.87 -12.58 -14.62
C LEU A 427 3.69 -14.00 -14.09
N THR A 428 3.26 -14.16 -12.85
CA THR A 428 3.10 -15.45 -12.16
C THR A 428 1.92 -15.42 -11.21
N HIS A 429 1.20 -16.54 -11.09
CA HIS A 429 0.18 -16.72 -10.05
C HIS A 429 0.82 -17.29 -8.79
N TYR A 430 0.72 -16.57 -7.69
CA TYR A 430 1.08 -17.09 -6.37
C TYR A 430 -0.08 -17.91 -5.81
N LYS A 431 0.20 -19.16 -5.44
CA LYS A 431 -0.67 -19.99 -4.62
C LYS A 431 0.17 -20.55 -3.49
N GLU A 432 -0.24 -20.29 -2.25
CA GLU A 432 0.45 -20.76 -1.06
C GLU A 432 0.85 -22.25 -1.11
N PRO A 433 -0.04 -23.21 -1.42
CA PRO A 433 0.31 -24.64 -1.36
C PRO A 433 1.38 -25.07 -2.38
N ASP A 434 1.71 -24.24 -3.38
CA ASP A 434 2.65 -24.60 -4.44
C ASP A 434 4.12 -24.42 -4.02
N PHE A 435 4.39 -23.82 -2.84
CA PHE A 435 5.75 -23.44 -2.42
C PHE A 435 6.17 -24.01 -1.06
N PRO A 436 7.48 -24.13 -0.78
CA PRO A 436 8.00 -24.53 0.53
C PRO A 436 7.57 -23.58 1.66
N GLN A 437 7.35 -24.11 2.86
CA GLN A 437 6.91 -23.38 4.05
C GLN A 437 7.91 -22.31 4.48
N SER A 438 9.20 -22.60 4.38
CA SER A 438 10.26 -21.66 4.75
C SER A 438 10.33 -20.48 3.78
N TYR A 439 10.06 -20.71 2.50
CA TYR A 439 9.91 -19.64 1.51
C TYR A 439 8.64 -18.80 1.78
N GLN A 440 7.50 -19.45 2.03
CA GLN A 440 6.25 -18.77 2.39
C GLN A 440 6.42 -17.90 3.65
N PHE A 441 7.13 -18.41 4.65
CA PHE A 441 7.42 -17.67 5.87
C PHE A 441 8.24 -16.41 5.59
N VAL A 442 9.33 -16.51 4.82
CA VAL A 442 10.16 -15.34 4.48
C VAL A 442 9.35 -14.32 3.69
N LEU A 443 8.51 -14.75 2.74
CA LEU A 443 7.61 -13.83 2.03
C LEU A 443 6.60 -13.17 2.98
N SER A 444 6.02 -13.93 3.91
CA SER A 444 5.06 -13.45 4.90
C SER A 444 5.69 -12.43 5.86
N LEU A 445 6.96 -12.65 6.25
CA LEU A 445 7.75 -11.69 7.03
C LEU A 445 7.84 -10.35 6.31
N PHE A 446 8.30 -10.33 5.06
CA PHE A 446 8.42 -9.06 4.34
C PHE A 446 7.06 -8.45 3.97
N SER A 447 6.04 -9.28 3.72
CA SER A 447 4.65 -8.81 3.55
C SER A 447 4.15 -8.09 4.80
N PHE A 448 4.43 -8.63 5.98
CA PHE A 448 4.12 -8.00 7.26
C PHE A 448 4.89 -6.68 7.47
N LEU A 449 6.21 -6.68 7.22
CA LEU A 449 7.06 -5.49 7.38
C LEU A 449 6.67 -4.35 6.42
N LEU A 450 6.23 -4.68 5.20
CA LEU A 450 5.88 -3.70 4.18
C LEU A 450 4.39 -3.34 4.13
N ARG A 451 3.52 -4.13 4.79
CA ARG A 451 2.05 -4.03 4.69
C ARG A 451 1.53 -4.20 3.25
N VAL A 452 2.19 -5.05 2.48
CA VAL A 452 1.82 -5.36 1.09
C VAL A 452 1.44 -6.82 0.93
N PRO A 453 0.62 -7.20 -0.07
CA PRO A 453 0.29 -8.59 -0.33
C PRO A 453 1.54 -9.45 -0.61
N VAL A 454 1.53 -10.71 -0.14
CA VAL A 454 2.59 -11.69 -0.41
C VAL A 454 2.83 -11.89 -1.91
N SER A 455 1.75 -11.90 -2.70
CA SER A 455 1.79 -12.05 -4.15
C SER A 455 2.63 -10.96 -4.83
N LEU A 456 2.62 -9.74 -4.30
CA LEU A 456 3.37 -8.62 -4.86
C LEU A 456 4.89 -8.81 -4.72
N ILE A 457 5.33 -9.32 -3.57
CA ILE A 457 6.74 -9.62 -3.31
C ILE A 457 7.17 -10.81 -4.16
N HIS A 458 6.33 -11.85 -4.23
CA HIS A 458 6.60 -13.03 -5.04
C HIS A 458 6.77 -12.69 -6.54
N GLU A 459 5.91 -11.84 -7.10
CA GLU A 459 6.03 -11.39 -8.49
C GLU A 459 7.38 -10.69 -8.75
N GLU A 460 7.83 -9.86 -7.81
CA GLU A 460 9.14 -9.19 -7.92
C GLU A 460 10.31 -10.18 -7.76
N VAL A 461 10.19 -11.19 -6.89
CA VAL A 461 11.17 -12.29 -6.78
C VAL A 461 11.31 -13.02 -8.11
N CYS A 462 10.20 -13.40 -8.75
CA CYS A 462 10.20 -14.03 -10.07
C CYS A 462 10.89 -13.16 -11.14
N LEU A 463 10.69 -11.84 -11.11
CA LEU A 463 11.32 -10.91 -12.05
C LEU A 463 12.84 -10.81 -11.85
N ILE A 464 13.30 -10.80 -10.59
CA ILE A 464 14.72 -10.81 -10.24
C ILE A 464 15.35 -12.14 -10.67
N GLU A 465 14.73 -13.27 -10.33
CA GLU A 465 15.20 -14.60 -10.73
C GLU A 465 15.30 -14.72 -12.25
N HIS A 466 14.29 -14.26 -12.98
CA HIS A 466 14.31 -14.27 -14.44
C HIS A 466 15.50 -13.48 -14.98
N LYS A 467 15.78 -12.29 -14.44
CA LYS A 467 16.96 -11.50 -14.84
C LYS A 467 18.29 -12.19 -14.46
N LEU A 468 18.35 -12.80 -13.28
CA LEU A 468 19.55 -13.43 -12.76
C LEU A 468 19.92 -14.72 -13.51
N PHE A 469 18.92 -15.50 -13.95
CA PHE A 469 19.10 -16.82 -14.56
C PHE A 469 18.78 -16.91 -16.06
N LYS A 470 18.25 -15.86 -16.71
CA LYS A 470 17.97 -15.86 -18.17
C LYS A 470 19.17 -16.25 -19.04
N THR A 471 20.39 -15.93 -18.60
CA THR A 471 21.63 -16.32 -19.29
C THR A 471 21.88 -17.83 -19.31
N LYS A 472 21.25 -18.61 -18.41
CA LYS A 472 21.31 -20.08 -18.40
C LYS A 472 20.20 -20.74 -19.21
N LEU A 473 19.07 -20.06 -19.46
CA LEU A 473 17.93 -20.62 -20.22
C LEU A 473 18.10 -20.52 -21.74
N GLN A 474 18.96 -19.63 -22.25
CA GLN A 474 19.31 -19.60 -23.69
C GLN A 474 20.39 -20.62 -24.09
N ARG A 475 20.87 -21.44 -23.14
CA ARG A 475 21.77 -22.57 -23.39
C ARG A 475 21.09 -23.87 -22.98
N LYS A 476 19.99 -24.20 -23.65
CA LYS A 476 19.52 -25.58 -23.82
C LYS A 476 18.90 -25.72 -25.19
#